data_AF-A0A959XVL4-F1
#
_entry.id   AF-A0A959XVL4-F1
#
_cell.length_a   1.000
_cell.length_b   1.000
_cell.length_c   1.000
_cell.angle_alpha   90.00
_cell.angle_beta   90.00
_cell.angle_gamma   90.00
#
_symmetry.space_group_name_H-M   'P 1'
#
loop_
_entity.id
_entity.type
_entity.pdbx_description
1 polymer ?
#
loop_
_entity_poly.entity_id
_entity_poly.type
_entity_poly.pdbx_seq_one_letter_code
_entity_poly.pdbx_strand_id
1 'polypeptide(L)'
;MRSSKPGKTTSAKTEGKRPSDPIDRLIIDGGLRIKDVYIRKDLDLLMVVLNNGSTVRSTVSMHRRLKGAKQSVLEQWQLIGGGRGIHWEMLDEDLSLRGFIVDSAMRNAVEELTAPAGRTQRLNPRTTTNPPTG
;
A
#
# COMPACT_ATOMS: atom_id res chain seq x y z
N MET A 1 -59.19 19.20 28.18
CA MET A 1 -58.98 17.75 28.12
C MET A 1 -57.55 17.49 27.69
N ARG A 2 -56.82 16.66 28.45
CA ARG A 2 -55.45 16.22 28.20
C ARG A 2 -55.45 15.14 27.12
N SER A 3 -54.43 15.10 26.27
CA SER A 3 -53.73 13.83 25.99
C SER A 3 -52.36 14.11 25.37
N SER A 4 -51.37 13.41 25.92
CA SER A 4 -49.95 13.46 25.63
C SER A 4 -49.58 12.49 24.48
N LYS A 5 -48.43 12.74 23.85
CA LYS A 5 -47.76 11.90 22.83
C LYS A 5 -47.49 10.47 23.31
N PRO A 6 -47.20 9.55 22.37
CA PRO A 6 -45.86 8.96 22.40
C PRO A 6 -45.20 8.94 21.01
N GLY A 7 -43.87 9.13 21.00
CA GLY A 7 -43.03 8.93 19.82
C GLY A 7 -42.81 7.44 19.52
N LYS A 8 -42.49 7.14 18.26
CA LYS A 8 -41.86 5.88 17.85
C LYS A 8 -40.80 6.14 16.78
N THR A 9 -39.58 6.18 17.28
CA THR A 9 -38.31 5.70 16.73
C THR A 9 -38.32 4.91 15.41
N THR A 10 -37.31 5.24 14.58
CA THR A 10 -36.49 4.30 13.74
C THR A 10 -37.20 3.75 12.50
N SER A 11 -36.68 3.97 11.29
CA SER A 11 -35.58 3.15 10.75
C SER A 11 -34.51 3.95 10.02
N ALA A 12 -33.32 3.96 10.61
CA ALA A 12 -32.08 4.23 9.89
C ALA A 12 -31.99 3.28 8.69
N LYS A 13 -31.82 3.86 7.50
CA LYS A 13 -31.46 3.14 6.28
C LYS A 13 -30.01 2.68 6.46
N THR A 14 -29.82 1.50 7.05
CA THR A 14 -28.54 0.79 6.98
C THR A 14 -28.32 0.42 5.52
N GLU A 15 -27.64 1.28 4.77
CA GLU A 15 -27.10 0.89 3.48
C GLU A 15 -26.08 -0.21 3.74
N GLY A 16 -26.38 -1.40 3.24
CA GLY A 16 -25.47 -2.54 3.24
C GLY A 16 -24.20 -2.16 2.52
N LYS A 17 -23.21 -1.66 3.28
CA LYS A 17 -21.84 -1.46 2.82
C LYS A 17 -21.38 -2.85 2.38
N ARG A 18 -21.19 -3.06 1.07
CA ARG A 18 -20.43 -4.21 0.54
C ARG A 18 -19.22 -4.42 1.45
N PRO A 19 -18.79 -5.66 1.75
CA PRO A 19 -17.54 -5.85 2.48
C PRO A 19 -16.48 -5.03 1.75
N SER A 20 -16.01 -3.95 2.39
CA SER A 20 -15.08 -3.03 1.74
C SER A 20 -13.88 -3.83 1.30
N ASP A 21 -13.47 -3.64 0.04
CA ASP A 21 -12.27 -4.26 -0.52
C ASP A 21 -11.15 -4.13 0.53
N PRO A 22 -10.44 -5.23 0.89
CA PRO A 22 -9.36 -5.18 1.86
C PRO A 22 -8.35 -4.05 1.61
N ILE A 23 -8.08 -3.72 0.34
CA ILE A 23 -7.18 -2.62 -0.02
C ILE A 23 -7.81 -1.26 0.30
N ASP A 24 -9.10 -1.10 0.02
CA ASP A 24 -9.82 0.14 0.37
C ASP A 24 -9.89 0.32 1.88
N ARG A 25 -10.01 -0.76 2.66
CA ARG A 25 -9.93 -0.66 4.13
C ARG A 25 -8.57 -0.16 4.58
N LEU A 26 -7.47 -0.66 4.01
CA LEU A 26 -6.13 -0.19 4.36
C LEU A 26 -5.95 1.30 4.04
N ILE A 27 -6.41 1.74 2.87
CA ILE A 27 -6.21 3.12 2.40
C ILE A 27 -7.20 4.09 3.07
N ILE A 28 -8.49 3.78 3.08
CA ILE A 28 -9.55 4.71 3.53
C ILE A 28 -9.68 4.66 5.05
N ASP A 29 -10.00 3.48 5.59
CA ASP A 29 -10.29 3.32 7.02
C ASP A 29 -9.00 3.31 7.86
N GLY A 30 -7.96 2.62 7.37
CA GLY A 30 -6.65 2.50 8.01
C GLY A 30 -5.72 3.69 7.78
N GLY A 31 -6.11 4.65 6.92
CA GLY A 31 -5.35 5.87 6.70
C GLY A 31 -3.95 5.65 6.11
N LEU A 32 -3.70 4.51 5.43
CA LEU A 32 -2.40 4.23 4.83
C LEU A 32 -2.08 5.25 3.73
N ARG A 33 -0.89 5.86 3.77
CA ARG A 33 -0.45 6.88 2.82
C ARG A 33 1.01 6.69 2.44
N ILE A 34 1.34 7.09 1.22
CA ILE A 34 2.72 7.29 0.77
C ILE A 34 3.28 8.51 1.52
N LYS A 35 4.49 8.37 2.03
CA LYS A 35 5.27 9.42 2.69
C LYS A 35 6.50 9.82 1.90
N ASP A 36 7.12 8.87 1.23
CA ASP A 36 8.36 9.10 0.48
C ASP A 36 8.48 8.12 -0.69
N VAL A 37 9.29 8.47 -1.69
CA VAL A 37 9.50 7.68 -2.90
C VAL A 37 10.99 7.67 -3.25
N TYR A 38 11.57 6.47 -3.30
CA TYR A 38 12.96 6.24 -3.67
C TYR A 38 13.01 5.60 -5.04
N ILE A 39 13.74 6.23 -5.96
CA ILE A 39 13.83 5.78 -7.35
C ILE A 39 15.29 5.72 -7.76
N ARG A 40 15.70 4.58 -8.29
CA ARG A 40 17.03 4.37 -8.85
C ARG A 40 16.89 3.65 -10.18
N LYS A 41 16.90 4.42 -11.26
CA LYS A 41 16.69 3.91 -12.62
C LYS A 41 17.76 2.89 -13.03
N ASP A 42 19.01 3.12 -12.65
CA ASP A 42 20.13 2.24 -12.92
C ASP A 42 19.97 0.85 -12.26
N LEU A 43 19.23 0.79 -11.14
CA LEU A 43 18.91 -0.43 -10.42
C LEU A 43 17.51 -0.97 -10.75
N ASP A 44 16.81 -0.33 -11.70
CA ASP A 44 15.40 -0.58 -12.01
C ASP A 44 14.49 -0.58 -10.76
N LEU A 45 14.80 0.28 -9.78
CA LEU A 45 14.14 0.31 -8.48
C LEU A 45 13.16 1.47 -8.37
N LEU A 46 11.93 1.18 -7.97
CA LEU A 46 10.95 2.14 -7.47
C LEU A 46 10.42 1.63 -6.13
N MET A 47 10.63 2.36 -5.06
CA MET A 47 10.16 2.00 -3.73
C MET A 47 9.37 3.15 -3.12
N VAL A 48 8.20 2.83 -2.56
CA VAL A 48 7.40 3.79 -1.78
C VAL A 48 7.53 3.48 -0.31
N VAL A 49 7.71 4.50 0.52
CA VAL A 49 7.68 4.41 1.98
C VAL A 49 6.32 4.88 2.46
N LEU A 50 5.71 4.11 3.36
CA LEU A 50 4.36 4.35 3.86
C LEU A 50 4.40 4.98 5.26
N ASN A 51 3.31 5.64 5.64
CA ASN A 51 3.18 6.34 6.93
C ASN A 51 3.22 5.46 8.17
N ASN A 52 3.11 4.15 8.02
CA ASN A 52 3.29 3.16 9.09
C ASN A 52 4.73 2.60 9.13
N GLY A 53 5.66 3.15 8.33
CA GLY A 53 7.06 2.71 8.26
C GLY A 53 7.32 1.51 7.34
N SER A 54 6.28 0.88 6.78
CA SER A 54 6.48 -0.19 5.79
C SER A 54 6.88 0.36 4.43
N THR A 55 7.46 -0.49 3.59
CA THR A 55 7.84 -0.13 2.21
C THR A 55 7.20 -1.09 1.22
N VAL A 56 6.89 -0.58 0.03
CA VAL A 56 6.40 -1.37 -1.09
C VAL A 56 7.34 -1.14 -2.28
N ARG A 57 7.85 -2.23 -2.85
CA ARG A 57 8.78 -2.20 -3.98
C ARG A 57 8.05 -2.50 -5.28
N SER A 58 8.47 -1.82 -6.33
CA SER A 58 8.14 -2.03 -7.74
C SER A 58 9.41 -1.81 -8.57
N THR A 59 9.29 -1.89 -9.89
CA THR A 59 10.38 -1.57 -10.81
C THR A 59 9.98 -0.45 -11.76
N VAL A 60 10.97 0.34 -12.18
CA VAL A 60 10.75 1.44 -13.13
C VAL A 60 10.30 0.90 -14.49
N SER A 61 10.84 -0.26 -14.89
CA SER A 61 10.61 -0.92 -16.17
C SER A 61 9.18 -1.41 -16.37
N MET A 62 8.42 -1.66 -15.28
CA MET A 62 7.01 -2.06 -15.34
C MET A 62 6.09 -0.90 -15.76
N HIS A 63 6.53 0.35 -15.58
CA HIS A 63 5.74 1.53 -15.91
C HIS A 63 6.26 2.15 -17.21
N ARG A 64 5.51 1.98 -18.30
CA ARG A 64 5.95 2.30 -19.67
C ARG A 64 6.54 3.72 -19.80
N ARG A 65 5.89 4.73 -19.20
CA ARG A 65 6.36 6.12 -19.26
C ARG A 65 7.60 6.36 -18.38
N LEU A 66 7.70 5.71 -17.22
CA LEU A 66 8.87 5.81 -16.35
C LEU A 66 10.11 5.11 -16.95
N LYS A 67 9.91 3.97 -17.62
CA LYS A 67 10.98 3.19 -18.27
C LYS A 67 11.84 4.04 -19.21
N GLY A 68 11.24 4.98 -19.96
CA GLY A 68 11.94 5.87 -20.89
C GLY A 68 12.60 7.09 -20.23
N ALA A 69 12.16 7.50 -19.05
CA ALA A 69 12.51 8.79 -18.44
C ALA A 69 13.91 8.82 -17.82
N LYS A 70 14.63 9.94 -17.88
CA LYS A 70 15.94 10.09 -17.19
C LYS A 70 15.74 10.12 -15.67
N GLN A 71 16.77 9.75 -14.89
CA GLN A 71 16.73 9.80 -13.42
C GLN A 71 16.29 11.19 -12.91
N SER A 72 16.81 12.27 -13.48
CA SER A 72 16.44 13.64 -13.11
C SER A 72 14.97 14.00 -13.37
N VAL A 73 14.29 13.29 -14.27
CA VAL A 73 12.85 13.44 -14.51
C VAL A 73 12.05 12.61 -13.49
N LEU A 74 12.53 11.40 -13.19
CA LEU A 74 11.91 10.52 -12.20
C LEU A 74 11.96 11.10 -10.78
N GLU A 75 12.99 11.87 -10.44
CA GLU A 75 13.11 12.56 -9.15
C GLU A 75 12.12 13.73 -8.98
N GLN A 76 11.48 14.19 -10.07
CA GLN A 76 10.49 15.27 -10.05
C GLN A 76 9.07 14.73 -9.85
N TRP A 77 8.90 13.87 -8.85
CA TRP A 77 7.60 13.35 -8.46
C TRP A 77 6.91 14.27 -7.44
N GLN A 78 5.58 14.17 -7.38
CA GLN A 78 4.78 14.82 -6.35
C GLN A 78 3.74 13.86 -5.77
N LEU A 79 3.47 13.95 -4.48
CA LEU A 79 2.35 13.21 -3.88
C LEU A 79 1.04 13.90 -4.24
N ILE A 80 0.06 13.12 -4.68
CA ILE A 80 -1.28 13.58 -5.01
C ILE A 80 -2.34 12.87 -4.15
N GLY A 81 -3.55 13.44 -4.15
CA GLY A 81 -4.70 12.86 -3.45
C GLY A 81 -4.50 12.67 -1.94
N GLY A 82 -3.65 13.49 -1.32
CA GLY A 82 -3.30 13.39 0.10
C GLY A 82 -2.39 12.20 0.45
N GLY A 83 -1.53 11.77 -0.48
CA GLY A 83 -0.62 10.63 -0.31
C GLY A 83 -1.20 9.29 -0.80
N ARG A 84 -2.20 9.32 -1.67
CA ARG A 84 -2.82 8.12 -2.28
C ARG A 84 -2.27 7.82 -3.68
N GLY A 85 -1.43 8.68 -4.21
CA GLY A 85 -0.74 8.47 -5.48
C GLY A 85 0.48 9.36 -5.63
N ILE A 86 1.20 9.13 -6.71
CA ILE A 86 2.41 9.83 -7.13
C ILE A 86 2.16 10.32 -8.56
N HIS A 87 2.46 11.58 -8.81
CA HIS A 87 2.33 12.22 -10.11
C HIS A 87 3.70 12.65 -10.64
N TRP A 88 3.92 12.46 -11.94
CA TRP A 88 5.03 13.04 -12.70
C TRP A 88 4.49 13.92 -13.81
N GLU A 89 4.53 15.24 -13.61
CA GLU A 89 4.01 16.24 -14.56
C GLU A 89 4.64 16.08 -15.95
N MET A 90 5.98 16.05 -16.02
CA MET A 90 6.68 15.95 -17.31
C MET A 90 6.45 14.64 -18.06
N LEU A 91 5.93 13.61 -17.37
CA LEU A 91 5.64 12.32 -17.96
C LEU A 91 4.14 12.12 -18.21
N ASP A 92 3.27 13.01 -17.72
CA ASP A 92 1.82 12.81 -17.71
C ASP A 92 1.45 11.42 -17.16
N GLU A 93 2.03 11.06 -16.00
CA GLU A 93 1.89 9.74 -15.39
C GLU A 93 1.48 9.83 -13.93
N ASP A 94 0.52 8.98 -13.56
CA ASP A 94 0.01 8.84 -12.20
C ASP A 94 0.08 7.38 -11.76
N LEU A 95 0.73 7.14 -10.62
CA LEU A 95 0.74 5.83 -9.98
C LEU A 95 0.00 5.89 -8.64
N SER A 96 -0.93 4.97 -8.41
CA SER A 96 -1.73 4.94 -7.18
C SER A 96 -1.15 4.00 -6.12
N LEU A 97 -1.35 4.34 -4.84
CA LEU A 97 -1.04 3.47 -3.70
C LEU A 97 -1.75 2.12 -3.80
N ARG A 98 -3.00 2.12 -4.28
CA ARG A 98 -3.74 0.88 -4.57
C ARG A 98 -2.97 0.00 -5.56
N GLY A 99 -2.48 0.57 -6.66
CA GLY A 99 -1.70 -0.15 -7.67
C GLY A 99 -0.46 -0.81 -7.05
N PHE A 100 0.30 -0.05 -6.25
CA PHE A 100 1.46 -0.61 -5.53
C PHE A 100 1.10 -1.78 -4.60
N ILE A 101 -0.01 -1.69 -3.86
CA ILE A 101 -0.46 -2.76 -2.96
C ILE A 101 -0.87 -4.01 -3.76
N VAL A 102 -1.63 -3.84 -4.85
CA VAL A 102 -2.04 -4.95 -5.71
C VAL A 102 -0.83 -5.65 -6.30
N ASP A 103 0.11 -4.88 -6.88
CA ASP A 103 1.31 -5.44 -7.50
C ASP A 103 2.17 -6.19 -6.48
N SER A 104 2.34 -5.63 -5.27
CA SER A 104 3.07 -6.28 -4.19
C SER A 104 2.41 -7.57 -3.73
N ALA A 105 1.08 -7.56 -3.57
CA ALA A 105 0.33 -8.75 -3.15
C ALA A 105 0.42 -9.85 -4.21
N MET A 106 0.28 -9.50 -5.50
CA MET A 106 0.39 -10.45 -6.61
C MET A 106 1.79 -11.02 -6.73
N ARG A 107 2.85 -10.20 -6.59
CA ARG A 107 4.23 -10.70 -6.59
C ARG A 107 4.46 -11.71 -5.46
N ASN A 108 4.06 -11.36 -4.24
CA ASN A 108 4.21 -12.28 -3.09
C ASN A 108 3.43 -13.59 -3.30
N ALA A 109 2.21 -13.52 -3.83
CA ALA A 109 1.42 -14.71 -4.13
C ALA A 109 2.07 -15.58 -5.21
N VAL A 110 2.57 -14.99 -6.29
CA VAL A 110 3.28 -15.73 -7.34
C VAL A 110 4.54 -16.39 -6.80
N GLU A 111 5.35 -15.68 -6.00
CA GLU A 111 6.54 -16.24 -5.36
C GLU A 111 6.20 -17.43 -4.44
N GLU A 112 5.14 -17.30 -3.64
CA GLU A 112 4.68 -18.37 -2.75
C GLU A 112 4.22 -19.60 -3.52
N LEU A 113 3.43 -19.41 -4.57
CA LEU A 113 2.85 -20.50 -5.37
C LEU A 113 3.85 -21.17 -6.31
N THR A 114 4.93 -20.48 -6.68
CA THR A 114 5.99 -21.04 -7.53
C THR A 114 7.18 -21.59 -6.74
N ALA A 115 7.23 -21.33 -5.43
CA ALA A 115 8.24 -21.93 -4.57
C ALA A 115 8.06 -23.46 -4.49
N PRO A 116 9.16 -24.24 -4.56
CA PRO A 116 9.08 -25.68 -4.37
C PRO A 116 8.51 -25.98 -2.98
N ALA A 117 7.56 -26.93 -2.93
CA ALA A 117 6.89 -27.35 -1.69
C ALA A 117 7.94 -27.76 -0.65
N GLY A 118 8.16 -26.91 0.36
CA GLY A 118 9.20 -27.11 1.37
C GLY A 118 9.76 -25.85 2.04
N ARG A 119 9.44 -24.63 1.54
CA ARG A 119 9.96 -23.38 2.14
C ARG A 119 9.07 -22.75 3.23
N THR A 120 7.90 -23.32 3.51
CA THR A 120 6.91 -22.74 4.44
C THR A 120 7.27 -22.87 5.94
N GLN A 121 8.53 -23.14 6.30
CA GLN A 121 8.90 -23.11 7.72
C GLN A 121 10.33 -22.64 7.97
N ARG A 122 10.49 -21.32 8.20
CA ARG A 122 11.38 -20.77 9.25
C ARG A 122 11.27 -19.24 9.36
N LEU A 123 10.34 -18.79 10.19
CA LEU A 123 10.62 -17.73 11.17
C LEU A 123 9.98 -18.14 12.50
N ASN A 124 10.57 -19.16 13.14
CA ASN A 124 10.47 -19.32 14.59
C ASN A 124 11.63 -18.51 15.20
N PRO A 125 11.38 -17.43 15.96
CA PRO A 125 12.40 -16.96 16.89
C PRO A 125 12.38 -17.91 18.11
N ARG A 126 13.25 -18.94 18.10
CA ARG A 126 13.66 -19.57 19.35
C ARG A 126 14.70 -18.68 20.02
N THR A 127 14.30 -18.20 21.19
CA THR A 127 15.05 -17.90 22.41
C THR A 127 16.55 -18.24 22.48
N THR A 128 17.26 -17.34 23.17
CA THR A 128 18.60 -17.39 23.82
C THR A 128 19.80 -17.35 22.85
N THR A 129 20.84 -16.54 23.08
CA THR A 129 21.65 -16.34 24.31
C THR A 129 22.34 -14.96 24.35
N ASN A 130 22.42 -14.35 25.53
CA ASN A 130 23.40 -13.28 25.81
C ASN A 130 24.78 -13.91 26.10
N PRO A 131 25.91 -13.30 25.68
CA PRO A 131 27.26 -13.69 26.09
C PRO A 131 27.71 -12.92 27.36
N PRO A 132 28.85 -13.31 27.97
CA PRO A 132 29.00 -13.38 29.43
C PRO A 132 29.47 -12.08 30.06
N THR A 133 29.11 -11.90 31.33
CA THR A 133 29.80 -10.97 32.23
C THR A 133 31.17 -11.57 32.56
N GLY A 134 32.22 -10.91 32.05
CA GLY A 134 33.60 -11.03 32.54
C GLY A 134 34.00 -9.72 33.19
#